data_AF-A0A2X0R041-F1
#
_entry.id   AF-A0A2X0R041-F1
#
_cell.length_a   1.000
_cell.length_b   1.000
_cell.length_c   1.000
_cell.angle_alpha   90.00
_cell.angle_beta   90.00
_cell.angle_gamma   90.00
#
_symmetry.space_group_name_H-M   'P 1'
#
loop_
_entity.id
_entity.type
_entity.pdbx_description
1 polymer ?
#
loop_
_entity_poly.entity_id
_entity_poly.type
_entity_poly.pdbx_seq_one_letter_code
_entity_poly.pdbx_strand_id
1 'polypeptide(L)'
;MLLFRLEDDTEHKLLDDEYNPGHEKFENNVLLISPDYLKLNPLYDINGTEIKINNHEKTLITLVPTTYYALLPEIKSYIEKEHNFQNNEVGKNFGLKATPQKVKFRYIEIRDNQALLTLLPHQRPLKNPLIKVLTQNNVDKNLSAYADSISGRADTFFIGNTQTSMSAIKNIVEKNQLQKTYPEIIPAQIFLKERFTDHNLVISLFLTIIIITLSLYLLLTLSFIHNYLLLNIQKAQVLLQAGYPITRIYCLLFLIGCSPWLLLTAYNLIITQRSVNTGLFTLIGFIEFTILYVCLYRIKYKLLKGSLL
;
A
#
# COMPACT_ATOMS: atom_id res chain seq x y z
N MET A 1 19.35 -7.36 -1.49
CA MET A 1 18.74 -7.97 -2.70
C MET A 1 17.66 -7.02 -3.21
N LEU A 2 17.87 -6.36 -4.35
CA LEU A 2 16.89 -5.45 -4.96
C LEU A 2 15.63 -6.24 -5.32
N LEU A 3 14.49 -5.80 -4.83
CA LEU A 3 13.18 -6.25 -5.32
C LEU A 3 12.54 -5.16 -6.19
N PHE A 4 12.57 -3.93 -5.69
CA PHE A 4 11.93 -2.75 -6.25
C PHE A 4 12.69 -1.51 -5.77
N ARG A 5 13.05 -0.60 -6.67
CA ARG A 5 13.61 0.74 -6.37
C ARG A 5 13.20 1.70 -7.47
N LEU A 6 12.75 2.90 -7.12
CA LEU A 6 12.57 3.98 -8.08
C LEU A 6 13.91 4.66 -8.34
N GLU A 7 14.12 5.12 -9.57
CA GLU A 7 15.24 6.03 -9.82
C GLU A 7 14.99 7.35 -9.08
N ASP A 8 16.08 8.03 -8.69
CA ASP A 8 16.00 9.15 -7.76
C ASP A 8 15.09 10.27 -8.29
N ASP A 9 15.13 10.58 -9.60
CA ASP A 9 14.23 11.57 -10.21
C ASP A 9 12.75 11.17 -10.16
N THR A 10 12.46 9.87 -10.21
CA THR A 10 11.09 9.34 -10.07
C THR A 10 10.63 9.40 -8.62
N GLU A 11 11.52 9.11 -7.67
CA GLU A 11 11.24 9.19 -6.24
C GLU A 11 10.98 10.65 -5.81
N HIS A 12 11.82 11.60 -6.21
CA HIS A 12 11.63 13.04 -5.92
C HIS A 12 10.32 13.56 -6.50
N LYS A 13 10.01 13.23 -7.76
CA LYS A 13 8.73 13.62 -8.39
C LYS A 13 7.51 13.14 -7.60
N LEU A 14 7.58 11.95 -6.99
CA LEU A 14 6.47 11.40 -6.22
C LEU A 14 6.40 11.92 -4.78
N LEU A 15 7.51 12.43 -4.24
CA LEU A 15 7.57 12.98 -2.89
C LEU A 15 7.22 14.48 -2.85
N ASP A 16 7.76 15.24 -3.81
CA ASP A 16 7.76 16.70 -3.73
C ASP A 16 6.73 17.36 -4.67
N ASP A 17 6.02 16.58 -5.51
CA ASP A 17 5.17 17.08 -6.62
C ASP A 17 5.91 18.06 -7.57
N GLU A 18 7.24 18.22 -7.41
CA GLU A 18 8.09 19.07 -8.22
C GLU A 18 8.41 18.36 -9.53
N TYR A 19 7.67 18.76 -10.56
CA TYR A 19 8.05 18.49 -11.95
C TYR A 19 9.30 19.33 -12.27
N ASN A 20 10.45 18.69 -12.44
CA ASN A 20 11.64 19.34 -12.99
C ASN A 20 11.42 19.66 -14.49
N PRO A 21 11.24 20.94 -14.87
CA PRO A 21 11.04 21.31 -16.27
C PRO A 21 12.37 21.16 -17.03
N GLY A 22 12.45 20.19 -17.93
CA GLY A 22 13.64 19.94 -18.75
C GLY A 22 13.85 18.47 -19.15
N HIS A 23 13.13 17.54 -18.53
CA HIS A 23 13.23 16.11 -18.79
C HIS A 23 12.05 15.58 -19.62
N GLU A 24 12.30 14.58 -20.47
CA GLU A 24 11.20 13.90 -21.15
C GLU A 24 10.30 13.16 -20.15
N LYS A 25 9.00 13.02 -20.47
CA LYS A 25 7.99 12.47 -19.53
C LYS A 25 8.36 11.10 -18.95
N PHE A 26 9.14 10.31 -19.68
CA PHE A 26 9.56 8.97 -19.27
C PHE A 26 10.80 8.96 -18.36
N GLU A 27 11.66 10.00 -18.41
CA GLU A 27 12.92 10.05 -17.65
C GLU A 27 12.65 10.15 -16.14
N ASN A 28 11.59 10.85 -15.75
CA ASN A 28 11.14 10.95 -14.36
C ASN A 28 10.07 9.90 -14.01
N ASN A 29 10.13 8.72 -14.66
CA ASN A 29 9.18 7.63 -14.45
C ASN A 29 9.82 6.26 -14.69
N VAL A 30 10.94 6.01 -14.01
CA VAL A 30 11.75 4.79 -14.17
C VAL A 30 11.77 3.98 -12.89
N LEU A 31 11.58 2.67 -13.05
CA LEU A 31 11.52 1.67 -12.00
C LEU A 31 12.59 0.61 -12.24
N LEU A 32 13.38 0.32 -11.20
CA LEU A 32 14.35 -0.77 -11.16
C LEU A 32 13.77 -1.96 -10.40
N ILE A 33 13.74 -3.14 -11.01
CA ILE A 33 13.27 -4.38 -10.37
C ILE A 33 14.25 -5.52 -10.58
N SER A 34 14.15 -6.57 -9.76
CA SER A 34 14.76 -7.87 -10.06
C SER A 34 13.76 -8.80 -10.73
N PRO A 35 14.21 -9.91 -11.36
CA PRO A 35 13.28 -10.86 -11.96
C PRO A 35 12.37 -11.56 -10.93
N ASP A 36 12.76 -11.62 -9.66
CA ASP A 36 11.90 -12.15 -8.60
C ASP A 36 10.67 -11.25 -8.32
N TYR A 37 10.75 -9.95 -8.62
CA TYR A 37 9.59 -9.07 -8.59
C TYR A 37 8.51 -9.53 -9.58
N LEU A 38 8.89 -9.95 -10.79
CA LEU A 38 7.96 -10.41 -11.82
C LEU A 38 7.25 -11.72 -11.44
N LYS A 39 7.83 -12.51 -10.54
CA LYS A 39 7.17 -13.69 -9.96
C LYS A 39 6.07 -13.32 -8.97
N LEU A 40 6.26 -12.22 -8.23
CA LEU A 40 5.31 -11.72 -7.24
C LEU A 40 4.24 -10.84 -7.87
N ASN A 41 4.61 -10.09 -8.90
CA ASN A 41 3.73 -9.19 -9.64
C ASN A 41 3.89 -9.40 -11.15
N PRO A 42 3.18 -10.40 -11.73
CA PRO A 42 3.29 -10.72 -13.14
C PRO A 42 2.88 -9.55 -14.04
N LEU A 43 3.76 -9.21 -14.98
CA LEU A 43 3.52 -8.23 -16.03
C LEU A 43 3.38 -8.94 -17.38
N TYR A 44 2.69 -8.30 -18.31
CA TYR A 44 2.30 -8.89 -19.58
C TYR A 44 2.67 -7.99 -20.75
N ASP A 45 3.07 -8.61 -21.85
CA ASP A 45 3.26 -7.95 -23.13
C ASP A 45 1.92 -7.51 -23.75
N ILE A 46 2.01 -6.82 -24.89
CA ILE A 46 0.85 -6.36 -25.68
C ILE A 46 -0.08 -7.49 -26.14
N ASN A 47 0.44 -8.72 -26.26
CA ASN A 47 -0.31 -9.90 -26.69
C ASN A 47 -0.94 -10.67 -25.51
N GLY A 48 -0.74 -10.19 -24.27
CA GLY A 48 -1.20 -10.86 -23.07
C GLY A 48 -0.30 -12.01 -22.59
N THR A 49 0.90 -12.14 -23.13
CA THR A 49 1.90 -13.12 -22.69
C THR A 49 2.62 -12.61 -21.46
N GLU A 50 2.71 -13.45 -20.43
CA GLU A 50 3.44 -13.15 -19.20
C GLU A 50 4.94 -12.97 -19.46
N ILE A 51 5.51 -11.86 -18.99
CA ILE A 51 6.94 -11.58 -19.09
C ILE A 51 7.72 -12.41 -18.08
N LYS A 52 8.51 -13.35 -18.57
CA LYS A 52 9.40 -14.19 -17.75
C LYS A 52 10.85 -13.86 -18.05
N ILE A 53 11.58 -13.44 -17.02
CA ILE A 53 13.00 -13.12 -17.10
C ILE A 53 13.76 -13.97 -16.07
N ASN A 54 14.90 -14.50 -16.47
CA ASN A 54 15.75 -15.33 -15.62
C ASN A 54 16.68 -14.46 -14.77
N ASN A 55 16.90 -14.86 -13.50
CA ASN A 55 17.89 -14.28 -12.60
C ASN A 55 19.34 -14.30 -13.14
N HIS A 56 19.62 -15.11 -14.15
CA HIS A 56 20.93 -15.21 -14.81
C HIS A 56 21.02 -14.47 -16.16
N GLU A 57 20.00 -13.72 -16.57
CA GLU A 57 20.00 -12.98 -17.83
C GLU A 57 21.17 -11.98 -17.88
N LYS A 58 21.94 -11.99 -18.98
CA LYS A 58 23.09 -11.08 -19.20
C LYS A 58 22.69 -9.80 -19.93
N THR A 59 21.54 -9.84 -20.59
CA THR A 59 20.96 -8.71 -21.31
C THR A 59 20.24 -7.80 -20.32
N LEU A 60 20.43 -6.48 -20.41
CA LEU A 60 19.57 -5.54 -19.73
C LEU A 60 18.24 -5.50 -20.48
N ILE A 61 17.18 -5.99 -19.84
CA ILE A 61 15.82 -5.97 -20.39
C ILE A 61 15.09 -4.77 -19.79
N THR A 62 14.59 -3.89 -20.66
CA THR A 62 13.72 -2.77 -20.28
C THR A 62 12.32 -3.02 -20.81
N LEU A 63 11.34 -3.01 -19.91
CA LEU A 63 9.92 -3.08 -20.25
C LEU A 63 9.42 -1.66 -20.50
N VAL A 64 8.85 -1.43 -21.69
CA VAL A 64 8.41 -0.13 -22.18
C VAL A 64 6.90 -0.15 -22.29
N PRO A 65 6.17 0.68 -21.52
CA PRO A 65 4.72 0.83 -21.68
C PRO A 65 4.36 1.31 -23.08
N THR A 66 3.26 0.80 -23.64
CA THR A 66 2.73 1.20 -24.95
C THR A 66 2.62 2.72 -25.08
N THR A 67 2.23 3.44 -24.02
CA THR A 67 2.18 4.92 -24.00
C THR A 67 3.50 5.58 -24.41
N TYR A 68 4.65 4.96 -24.16
CA TYR A 68 5.98 5.48 -24.47
C TYR A 68 6.66 4.80 -25.66
N TYR A 69 6.02 3.80 -26.28
CA TYR A 69 6.67 3.01 -27.33
C TYR A 69 7.01 3.82 -28.60
N ALA A 70 6.26 4.89 -28.88
CA ALA A 70 6.59 5.81 -29.97
C ALA A 70 7.93 6.53 -29.78
N LEU A 71 8.39 6.68 -28.53
CA LEU A 71 9.67 7.31 -28.15
C LEU A 71 10.78 6.27 -27.93
N LEU A 72 10.63 5.06 -28.49
CA LEU A 72 11.59 3.99 -28.29
C LEU A 72 13.04 4.36 -28.69
N PRO A 73 13.30 5.10 -29.79
CA PRO A 73 14.66 5.55 -30.12
C PRO A 73 15.30 6.41 -29.03
N GLU A 74 14.56 7.36 -28.47
CA GLU A 74 14.97 8.27 -27.40
C GLU A 74 15.21 7.48 -26.10
N ILE A 75 14.28 6.58 -25.77
CA ILE A 75 14.39 5.68 -24.60
C ILE A 75 15.62 4.79 -24.72
N LYS A 76 15.92 4.25 -25.90
CA LYS A 76 17.13 3.44 -26.12
C LYS A 76 18.38 4.23 -25.79
N SER A 77 18.50 5.42 -26.37
CA SER A 77 19.64 6.32 -26.12
C SER A 77 19.77 6.68 -24.63
N TYR A 78 18.66 7.05 -23.98
CA TYR A 78 18.63 7.37 -22.56
C TYR A 78 19.07 6.20 -21.69
N ILE A 79 18.46 5.02 -21.86
CA ILE A 79 18.74 3.82 -21.06
C ILE A 79 20.18 3.34 -21.27
N GLU A 80 20.69 3.35 -22.50
CA GLU A 80 22.07 2.93 -22.78
C GLU A 80 23.08 3.89 -22.14
N LYS A 81 22.85 5.21 -22.26
CA LYS A 81 23.71 6.24 -21.68
C LYS A 81 23.71 6.19 -20.16
N GLU A 82 22.53 6.16 -19.55
CA GLU A 82 22.39 6.10 -18.10
C GLU A 82 22.96 4.79 -17.56
N HIS A 83 22.71 3.65 -18.22
CA HIS A 83 23.22 2.37 -17.74
C HIS A 83 24.74 2.33 -17.82
N ASN A 84 25.33 2.85 -18.90
CA ASN A 84 26.78 2.96 -19.00
C ASN A 84 27.35 3.89 -17.91
N PHE A 85 26.69 5.02 -17.64
CA PHE A 85 27.09 5.93 -16.58
C PHE A 85 27.11 5.24 -15.22
N GLN A 86 26.00 4.64 -14.80
CA GLN A 86 25.89 3.97 -13.50
C GLN A 86 26.77 2.72 -13.39
N ASN A 87 26.89 1.94 -14.48
CA ASN A 87 27.59 0.66 -14.45
C ASN A 87 29.11 0.79 -14.57
N ASN A 88 29.59 1.83 -15.24
CA ASN A 88 31.01 1.96 -15.59
C ASN A 88 31.63 3.30 -15.16
N GLU A 89 30.94 4.43 -15.36
CA GLU A 89 31.55 5.75 -15.15
C GLU A 89 31.59 6.14 -13.66
N VAL A 90 30.52 5.87 -12.91
CA VAL A 90 30.47 6.18 -11.47
C VAL A 90 31.62 5.49 -10.72
N GLY A 91 31.78 4.18 -10.86
CA GLY A 91 32.87 3.44 -10.21
C GLY A 91 34.27 3.93 -10.62
N LYS A 92 34.47 4.29 -11.89
CA LYS A 92 35.73 4.88 -12.36
C LYS A 92 36.03 6.24 -11.72
N ASN A 93 35.01 7.08 -11.53
CA ASN A 93 35.16 8.38 -10.85
C ASN A 93 35.58 8.20 -9.39
N PHE A 94 35.26 7.07 -8.76
CA PHE A 94 35.75 6.67 -7.44
C PHE A 94 37.11 5.95 -7.46
N GLY A 95 37.80 5.91 -8.61
CA GLY A 95 39.14 5.33 -8.75
C GLY A 95 39.17 3.80 -8.87
N LEU A 96 38.02 3.14 -9.05
CA LEU A 96 37.95 1.69 -9.22
C LEU A 96 38.45 1.30 -10.61
N LYS A 97 39.45 0.39 -10.64
CA LYS A 97 40.02 -0.13 -11.88
C LYS A 97 39.33 -1.43 -12.27
N ALA A 98 38.50 -1.39 -13.31
CA ALA A 98 38.02 -2.60 -13.97
C ALA A 98 37.75 -2.36 -15.46
N THR A 99 37.71 -3.46 -16.21
CA THR A 99 37.37 -3.48 -17.63
C THR A 99 35.84 -3.47 -17.78
N PRO A 100 35.25 -2.39 -18.32
CA PRO A 100 33.80 -2.29 -18.44
C PRO A 100 33.26 -3.44 -19.30
N GLN A 101 32.33 -4.21 -18.75
CA GLN A 101 31.65 -5.24 -19.53
C GLN A 101 30.60 -4.59 -20.43
N LYS A 102 30.66 -4.90 -21.73
CA LYS A 102 29.66 -4.45 -22.68
C LYS A 102 28.37 -5.24 -22.47
N VAL A 103 27.35 -4.59 -21.91
CA VAL A 103 26.01 -5.16 -21.70
C VAL A 103 25.21 -5.05 -23.00
N LYS A 104 24.40 -6.08 -23.29
CA LYS A 104 23.45 -6.05 -24.41
C LYS A 104 22.12 -5.51 -23.91
N PHE A 105 21.40 -4.78 -24.75
CA PHE A 105 20.11 -4.19 -24.40
C PHE A 105 18.97 -4.86 -25.18
N ARG A 106 17.85 -5.10 -24.51
CA ARG A 106 16.61 -5.60 -25.12
C ARG A 106 15.43 -4.82 -24.55
N TYR A 107 14.50 -4.46 -25.42
CA TYR A 107 13.32 -3.69 -25.07
C TYR A 107 12.09 -4.53 -25.38
N ILE A 108 11.16 -4.61 -24.43
CA ILE A 108 9.91 -5.36 -24.57
C ILE A 108 8.76 -4.40 -24.34
N GLU A 109 7.84 -4.31 -25.30
CA GLU A 109 6.62 -3.53 -25.12
C GLU A 109 5.66 -4.24 -24.16
N ILE A 110 5.10 -3.49 -23.21
CA ILE A 110 4.15 -3.99 -22.22
C ILE A 110 2.87 -3.15 -22.22
N ARG A 111 1.75 -3.78 -21.83
CA ARG A 111 0.45 -3.08 -21.72
C ARG A 111 0.53 -1.94 -20.70
N ASP A 112 -0.18 -0.85 -20.99
CA ASP A 112 -0.36 0.23 -20.04
C ASP A 112 -1.28 -0.17 -18.87
N ASN A 113 -1.22 0.61 -17.80
CA ASN A 113 -2.05 0.54 -16.60
C ASN A 113 -2.05 -0.82 -15.89
N GLN A 114 -0.95 -1.57 -16.00
CA GLN A 114 -0.77 -2.80 -15.22
C GLN A 114 -0.57 -2.47 -13.74
N ALA A 115 -1.19 -3.27 -12.87
CA ALA A 115 -1.07 -3.08 -11.43
C ALA A 115 0.38 -3.31 -10.99
N LEU A 116 0.95 -2.34 -10.27
CA LEU A 116 2.30 -2.43 -9.72
C LEU A 116 2.24 -2.70 -8.23
N LEU A 117 2.98 -3.72 -7.78
CA LEU A 117 3.25 -3.92 -6.37
C LEU A 117 4.24 -2.84 -5.91
N THR A 118 3.75 -1.85 -5.16
CA THR A 118 4.55 -0.77 -4.56
C THR A 118 4.76 -1.03 -3.07
N LEU A 119 5.92 -0.67 -2.53
CA LEU A 119 6.27 -0.94 -1.13
C LEU A 119 5.91 0.20 -0.18
N LEU A 120 5.84 1.44 -0.68
CA LEU A 120 5.57 2.63 0.12
C LEU A 120 4.33 3.39 -0.38
N PRO A 121 3.56 4.07 0.50
CA PRO A 121 2.31 4.73 0.10
C PRO A 121 2.46 5.81 -0.97
N HIS A 122 3.53 6.62 -0.94
CA HIS A 122 3.79 7.67 -1.92
C HIS A 122 4.12 7.13 -3.31
N GLN A 123 4.44 5.84 -3.43
CA GLN A 123 4.72 5.18 -4.70
C GLN A 123 3.43 4.74 -5.43
N ARG A 124 2.28 4.72 -4.75
CA ARG A 124 0.99 4.28 -5.32
C ARG A 124 0.51 5.07 -6.56
N PRO A 125 0.80 6.37 -6.71
CA PRO A 125 0.45 7.13 -7.92
C PRO A 125 1.28 6.74 -9.15
N LEU A 126 2.33 5.92 -9.01
CA LEU A 126 3.18 5.49 -10.12
C LEU A 126 2.36 4.76 -11.19
N LYS A 127 2.37 5.30 -12.41
CA LYS A 127 1.66 4.74 -13.57
C LYS A 127 2.58 4.65 -14.76
N ASN A 128 2.51 3.53 -15.47
CA ASN A 128 3.25 3.27 -16.71
C ASN A 128 4.74 3.66 -16.62
N PRO A 129 5.51 3.18 -15.62
CA PRO A 129 6.94 3.44 -15.59
C PRO A 129 7.68 2.64 -16.66
N LEU A 130 8.83 3.15 -17.10
CA LEU A 130 9.85 2.31 -17.74
C LEU A 130 10.42 1.37 -16.68
N ILE A 131 10.46 0.07 -16.96
CA ILE A 131 10.88 -0.93 -15.97
C ILE A 131 12.19 -1.58 -16.41
N LYS A 132 13.28 -1.27 -15.73
CA LYS A 132 14.59 -1.88 -15.95
C LYS A 132 14.72 -3.13 -15.07
N VAL A 133 14.97 -4.26 -15.69
CA VAL A 133 15.13 -5.54 -14.99
C VAL A 133 16.61 -5.83 -14.76
N LEU A 134 17.05 -5.63 -13.53
CA LEU A 134 18.43 -5.79 -13.11
C LEU A 134 18.68 -7.21 -12.59
N THR A 135 19.74 -7.81 -13.07
CA THR A 135 20.25 -9.10 -12.61
C THR A 135 21.70 -8.94 -12.15
N GLN A 136 22.21 -9.95 -11.46
CA GLN A 136 23.63 -9.99 -11.10
C GLN A 136 24.57 -10.10 -12.30
N ASN A 137 24.04 -10.44 -13.48
CA ASN A 137 24.81 -10.76 -14.68
C ASN A 137 24.75 -9.65 -15.74
N ASN A 138 23.82 -8.69 -15.60
CA ASN A 138 23.72 -7.51 -16.45
C ASN A 138 24.19 -6.22 -15.74
N VAL A 139 24.79 -6.38 -14.56
CA VAL A 139 25.39 -5.32 -13.74
C VAL A 139 26.82 -5.71 -13.36
N ASP A 140 27.76 -4.78 -13.46
CA ASP A 140 29.11 -4.97 -12.97
C ASP A 140 29.14 -4.84 -11.44
N LYS A 141 29.29 -5.96 -10.75
CA LYS A 141 29.26 -6.01 -9.28
C LYS A 141 30.36 -5.19 -8.61
N ASN A 142 31.45 -4.92 -9.31
CA ASN A 142 32.63 -4.25 -8.75
C ASN A 142 32.68 -2.76 -9.09
N LEU A 143 31.94 -2.31 -10.10
CA LEU A 143 31.95 -0.92 -10.56
C LEU A 143 30.61 -0.20 -10.43
N SER A 144 29.51 -0.95 -10.48
CA SER A 144 28.19 -0.38 -10.71
C SER A 144 27.58 0.25 -9.47
N ALA A 145 27.06 1.47 -9.62
CA ALA A 145 26.21 2.09 -8.62
C ALA A 145 24.91 1.30 -8.38
N TYR A 146 24.45 0.50 -9.36
CA TYR A 146 23.32 -0.41 -9.13
C TYR A 146 23.65 -1.52 -8.14
N ALA A 147 24.92 -1.83 -7.90
CA ALA A 147 25.30 -2.84 -6.91
C ALA A 147 24.80 -2.45 -5.52
N ASP A 148 24.76 -1.14 -5.20
CA ASP A 148 24.20 -0.60 -3.95
C ASP A 148 22.67 -0.81 -3.86
N SER A 149 21.97 -0.64 -4.99
CA SER A 149 20.55 -0.96 -5.11
C SER A 149 20.28 -2.46 -4.94
N ILE A 150 21.11 -3.31 -5.56
CA ILE A 150 20.99 -4.77 -5.57
C ILE A 150 21.36 -5.38 -4.23
N SER A 151 22.32 -4.84 -3.49
CA SER A 151 22.65 -5.30 -2.14
C SER A 151 21.58 -4.90 -1.13
N GLY A 152 20.92 -3.76 -1.30
CA GLY A 152 19.88 -3.26 -0.41
C GLY A 152 20.50 -2.68 0.85
N ARG A 153 20.65 -1.36 0.84
CA ARG A 153 21.32 -0.46 1.80
C ARG A 153 22.79 -0.19 1.48
N ALA A 154 23.12 1.08 1.65
CA ALA A 154 24.43 1.73 1.65
C ALA A 154 25.44 1.15 2.66
N ASP A 155 25.28 -0.10 3.10
CA ASP A 155 26.13 -0.77 4.07
C ASP A 155 27.05 -1.81 3.38
N THR A 156 26.90 -2.02 2.06
CA THR A 156 27.85 -2.78 1.23
C THR A 156 29.08 -1.97 0.78
N PHE A 157 29.42 -0.86 1.47
CA PHE A 157 30.63 -0.06 1.23
C PHE A 157 31.96 -0.85 1.27
N PHE A 158 31.96 -2.12 1.67
CA PHE A 158 33.11 -2.99 1.50
C PHE A 158 32.90 -3.94 0.31
N ILE A 159 33.43 -3.48 -0.81
CA ILE A 159 33.66 -4.19 -2.07
C ILE A 159 33.98 -5.68 -1.85
N GLY A 160 33.24 -6.53 -2.55
CA GLY A 160 33.71 -7.77 -3.18
C GLY A 160 34.90 -8.49 -2.56
N ASN A 161 34.71 -9.15 -1.42
CA ASN A 161 35.53 -10.33 -1.10
C ASN A 161 34.62 -11.56 -1.01
N THR A 162 34.86 -12.54 -1.88
CA THR A 162 34.25 -13.87 -1.83
C THR A 162 34.57 -14.63 -0.53
N GLN A 163 35.49 -14.11 0.30
CA GLN A 163 35.83 -14.62 1.63
C GLN A 163 35.02 -13.99 2.78
N THR A 164 34.32 -12.87 2.57
CA THR A 164 33.44 -12.28 3.60
C THR A 164 32.00 -12.71 3.36
N SER A 165 31.72 -13.98 3.68
CA SER A 165 30.36 -14.49 3.83
C SER A 165 29.59 -13.66 4.88
N MET A 166 28.26 -13.75 4.88
CA MET A 166 27.41 -13.17 5.93
C MET A 166 27.89 -13.53 7.35
N SER A 167 28.46 -14.73 7.50
CA SER A 167 29.07 -15.19 8.74
C SER A 167 30.36 -14.45 9.12
N ALA A 168 31.17 -14.00 8.17
CA ALA A 168 32.35 -13.20 8.45
C ALA A 168 31.98 -11.80 8.96
N ILE A 169 30.96 -11.17 8.38
CA ILE A 169 30.45 -9.87 8.85
C ILE A 169 29.84 -10.02 10.25
N LYS A 170 29.04 -11.07 10.47
CA LYS A 170 28.51 -11.41 11.80
C LYS A 170 29.63 -11.57 12.83
N ASN A 171 30.70 -12.30 12.49
CA ASN A 171 31.86 -12.47 13.37
C ASN A 171 32.59 -11.15 13.65
N ILE A 172 32.67 -10.23 12.69
CA ILE A 172 33.28 -8.90 12.88
C ILE A 172 32.41 -8.04 13.80
N VAL A 173 31.09 -8.01 13.59
CA VAL A 173 30.14 -7.29 14.45
C VAL A 173 30.19 -7.84 15.87
N GLU A 174 30.24 -9.18 16.01
CA GLU A 174 30.33 -9.84 17.30
C GLU A 174 31.66 -9.59 18.01
N LYS A 175 32.78 -9.71 17.28
CA LYS A 175 34.13 -9.44 17.79
C LYS A 175 34.30 -8.01 18.28
N ASN A 176 33.67 -7.04 17.60
CA ASN A 176 33.75 -5.62 17.96
C ASN A 176 32.64 -5.17 18.91
N GLN A 177 31.80 -6.09 19.41
CA GLN A 177 30.69 -5.79 20.32
C GLN A 177 29.68 -4.76 19.77
N LEU A 178 29.52 -4.71 18.44
CA LEU A 178 28.65 -3.75 17.77
C LEU A 178 27.20 -4.24 17.64
N GLN A 179 26.83 -5.36 18.29
CA GLN A 179 25.51 -5.99 18.10
C GLN A 179 24.35 -5.08 18.48
N LYS A 180 24.54 -4.14 19.42
CA LYS A 180 23.49 -3.19 19.84
C LYS A 180 23.21 -2.09 18.82
N THR A 181 24.19 -1.76 17.99
CA THR A 181 24.14 -0.63 17.05
C THR A 181 23.98 -1.10 15.62
N TYR A 182 24.41 -2.32 15.32
CA TYR A 182 24.35 -2.91 14.00
C TYR A 182 23.09 -3.76 13.84
N PRO A 183 22.16 -3.41 12.93
CA PRO A 183 20.95 -4.18 12.74
C PRO A 183 21.27 -5.58 12.20
N GLU A 184 20.47 -6.56 12.62
CA GLU A 184 20.61 -7.93 12.13
C GLU A 184 20.35 -7.96 10.62
N ILE A 185 21.32 -8.50 9.86
CA ILE A 185 21.22 -8.58 8.40
C ILE A 185 20.28 -9.74 8.05
N ILE A 186 19.04 -9.42 7.75
CA ILE A 186 18.03 -10.39 7.30
C ILE A 186 17.82 -10.33 5.78
N PRO A 187 17.55 -11.47 5.12
CA PRO A 187 17.16 -11.49 3.71
C PRO A 187 15.94 -10.61 3.44
N ALA A 188 15.93 -9.88 2.33
CA ALA A 188 14.84 -8.97 1.96
C ALA A 188 13.45 -9.65 1.93
N GLN A 189 13.40 -10.94 1.56
CA GLN A 189 12.17 -11.74 1.57
C GLN A 189 11.61 -11.95 2.98
N ILE A 190 12.49 -12.19 3.97
CA ILE A 190 12.11 -12.37 5.37
C ILE A 190 11.68 -11.02 5.95
N PHE A 191 12.44 -9.95 5.68
CA PHE A 191 12.08 -8.59 6.09
C PHE A 191 10.70 -8.17 5.57
N LEU A 192 10.40 -8.44 4.29
CA LEU A 192 9.10 -8.16 3.71
C LEU A 192 8.01 -9.02 4.37
N LYS A 193 8.25 -10.33 4.52
CA LYS A 193 7.31 -11.24 5.17
C LYS A 193 6.99 -10.81 6.60
N GLU A 194 7.99 -10.47 7.40
CA GLU A 194 7.82 -9.98 8.77
C GLU A 194 7.05 -8.67 8.79
N ARG A 195 7.44 -7.69 7.95
CA ARG A 195 6.75 -6.40 7.90
C ARG A 195 5.30 -6.53 7.44
N PHE A 196 5.00 -7.40 6.47
CA PHE A 196 3.63 -7.69 6.04
C PHE A 196 2.85 -8.46 7.11
N THR A 197 3.49 -9.40 7.83
CA THR A 197 2.85 -10.17 8.90
C THR A 197 2.50 -9.26 10.08
N ASP A 198 3.42 -8.39 10.48
CA ASP A 198 3.21 -7.41 11.55
C ASP A 198 2.12 -6.41 11.18
N HIS A 199 2.11 -5.93 9.93
CA HIS A 199 1.04 -5.05 9.45
C HIS A 199 -0.32 -5.76 9.45
N ASN A 200 -0.38 -7.02 9.02
CA ASN A 200 -1.61 -7.80 9.05
C ASN A 200 -2.09 -8.06 10.48
N LEU A 201 -1.17 -8.31 11.41
CA LEU A 201 -1.48 -8.49 12.83
C LEU A 201 -2.02 -7.20 13.44
N VAL A 202 -1.37 -6.06 13.18
CA VAL A 202 -1.83 -4.74 13.62
C VAL A 202 -3.19 -4.40 13.02
N ILE A 203 -3.39 -4.61 11.72
CA ILE A 203 -4.68 -4.42 11.06
C ILE A 203 -5.74 -5.32 11.69
N SER A 204 -5.45 -6.60 11.93
CA SER A 204 -6.36 -7.55 12.57
C SER A 204 -6.74 -7.12 13.99
N LEU A 205 -5.78 -6.61 14.78
CA LEU A 205 -6.05 -6.06 16.11
C LEU A 205 -6.98 -4.85 16.04
N PHE A 206 -6.70 -3.89 15.15
CA PHE A 206 -7.58 -2.73 14.96
C PHE A 206 -8.99 -3.12 14.53
N LEU A 207 -9.11 -4.06 13.59
CA LEU A 207 -10.40 -4.56 13.11
C LEU A 207 -11.18 -5.25 14.25
N THR A 208 -10.48 -6.02 15.09
CA THR A 208 -11.06 -6.67 16.28
C THR A 208 -11.57 -5.62 17.28
N ILE A 209 -10.77 -4.60 17.58
CA ILE A 209 -11.17 -3.50 18.47
C ILE A 209 -12.40 -2.77 17.95
N ILE A 210 -12.45 -2.48 16.64
CA ILE A 210 -13.61 -1.84 15.99
C ILE A 210 -14.86 -2.72 16.15
N ILE A 211 -14.77 -4.02 15.86
CA ILE A 211 -15.91 -4.95 15.96
C ILE A 211 -16.42 -5.03 17.41
N ILE A 212 -15.53 -5.18 18.38
CA ILE A 212 -15.91 -5.24 19.81
C ILE A 212 -16.60 -3.94 20.23
N THR A 213 -16.04 -2.80 19.86
CA THR A 213 -16.56 -1.49 20.23
C THR A 213 -17.94 -1.24 19.61
N LEU A 214 -18.11 -1.59 18.33
CA LEU A 214 -19.39 -1.45 17.63
C LEU A 214 -20.45 -2.41 18.18
N SER A 215 -20.06 -3.61 18.59
CA SER A 215 -20.96 -4.57 19.24
C SER A 215 -21.41 -4.10 20.63
N LEU A 216 -20.49 -3.59 21.45
CA LEU A 216 -20.79 -3.00 22.75
C LEU A 216 -21.70 -1.78 22.62
N TYR A 217 -21.42 -0.91 21.64
CA TYR A 217 -22.27 0.24 21.33
C TYR A 217 -23.70 -0.21 21.00
N LEU A 218 -23.89 -1.16 20.09
CA LEU A 218 -25.22 -1.68 19.73
C LEU A 218 -25.95 -2.28 20.94
N LEU A 219 -25.25 -3.04 21.79
CA LEU A 219 -25.81 -3.61 23.03
C LEU A 219 -26.28 -2.51 24.00
N LEU A 220 -25.49 -1.45 24.17
CA LEU A 220 -25.85 -0.31 25.02
C LEU A 220 -27.04 0.45 24.45
N THR A 221 -27.07 0.71 23.13
CA THR A 221 -28.20 1.39 22.49
C THR A 221 -29.49 0.58 22.67
N LEU A 222 -29.45 -0.75 22.41
CA LEU A 222 -30.60 -1.63 22.59
C LEU A 222 -31.08 -1.67 24.05
N SER A 223 -30.16 -1.72 25.01
CA SER A 223 -30.47 -1.71 26.44
C SER A 223 -31.11 -0.39 26.87
N PHE A 224 -30.58 0.73 26.38
CA PHE A 224 -31.14 2.07 26.64
C PHE A 224 -32.57 2.20 26.10
N ILE A 225 -32.80 1.72 24.87
CA ILE A 225 -34.12 1.72 24.24
C ILE A 225 -35.09 0.86 25.05
N HIS A 226 -34.68 -0.36 25.42
CA HIS A 226 -35.51 -1.25 26.21
C HIS A 226 -35.94 -0.59 27.53
N ASN A 227 -34.99 0.00 28.26
CA ASN A 227 -35.25 0.70 29.52
C ASN A 227 -36.17 1.93 29.32
N TYR A 228 -35.91 2.74 28.29
CA TYR A 228 -36.75 3.90 27.99
C TYR A 228 -38.20 3.48 27.69
N LEU A 229 -38.38 2.39 26.95
CA LEU A 229 -39.69 1.87 26.60
C LEU A 229 -40.45 1.34 27.81
N LEU A 230 -39.78 0.60 28.70
CA LEU A 230 -40.36 0.12 29.96
C LEU A 230 -40.87 1.28 30.81
N LEU A 231 -40.05 2.32 30.98
CA LEU A 231 -40.40 3.50 31.78
C LEU A 231 -41.58 4.29 31.20
N ASN A 232 -41.76 4.28 29.88
CA ASN A 232 -42.76 5.09 29.18
C ASN A 232 -43.92 4.27 28.59
N ILE A 233 -44.08 3.00 28.98
CA ILE A 233 -44.99 2.06 28.33
C ILE A 233 -46.46 2.52 28.39
N GLN A 234 -46.90 3.03 29.54
CA GLN A 234 -48.28 3.50 29.75
C GLN A 234 -48.58 4.73 28.89
N LYS A 235 -47.65 5.70 28.87
CA LYS A 235 -47.75 6.91 28.03
C LYS A 235 -47.81 6.55 26.56
N ALA A 236 -47.00 5.59 26.12
CA ALA A 236 -47.00 5.12 24.74
C ALA A 236 -48.32 4.42 24.36
N GLN A 237 -48.88 3.60 25.24
CA GLN A 237 -50.17 2.94 25.02
C GLN A 237 -51.30 3.95 24.83
N VAL A 238 -51.40 4.97 25.69
CA VAL A 238 -52.41 6.03 25.58
C VAL A 238 -52.29 6.78 24.27
N LEU A 239 -51.07 7.17 23.88
CA LEU A 239 -50.83 7.89 22.62
C LEU A 239 -51.13 7.03 21.39
N LEU A 240 -50.81 5.73 21.43
CA LEU A 240 -51.13 4.80 20.35
C LEU A 240 -52.65 4.61 20.20
N GLN A 241 -53.40 4.49 21.31
CA GLN A 241 -54.86 4.42 21.31
C GLN A 241 -55.50 5.72 20.80
N ALA A 242 -54.90 6.86 21.10
CA ALA A 242 -55.29 8.16 20.56
C ALA A 242 -54.93 8.37 19.07
N GLY A 243 -54.37 7.35 18.40
CA GLY A 243 -54.10 7.37 16.96
C GLY A 243 -52.76 8.00 16.56
N TYR A 244 -51.85 8.28 17.51
CA TYR A 244 -50.56 8.86 17.17
C TYR A 244 -49.65 7.82 16.47
N PRO A 245 -48.95 8.21 15.39
CA PRO A 245 -48.01 7.32 14.70
C PRO A 245 -46.77 7.07 15.57
N ILE A 246 -46.25 5.85 15.52
CA ILE A 246 -45.13 5.41 16.38
C ILE A 246 -43.85 6.22 16.16
N THR A 247 -43.64 6.69 14.93
CA THR A 247 -42.52 7.56 14.57
C THR A 247 -42.56 8.89 15.33
N ARG A 248 -43.75 9.41 15.63
CA ARG A 248 -43.93 10.66 16.39
C ARG A 248 -43.76 10.44 17.89
N ILE A 249 -44.17 9.27 18.39
CA ILE A 249 -44.02 8.89 19.80
C ILE A 249 -42.54 8.69 20.17
N TYR A 250 -41.74 8.11 19.27
CA TYR A 250 -40.33 7.79 19.53
C TYR A 250 -39.33 8.59 18.66
N CYS A 251 -39.74 9.70 18.06
CA CYS A 251 -38.88 10.54 17.20
C CYS A 251 -37.57 10.94 17.91
N LEU A 252 -37.68 11.34 19.17
CA LEU A 252 -36.54 11.73 20.00
C LEU A 252 -35.57 10.57 20.24
N LEU A 253 -36.08 9.34 20.32
CA LEU A 253 -35.28 8.12 20.46
C LEU A 253 -34.47 7.84 19.18
N PHE A 254 -35.08 8.01 18.01
CA PHE A 254 -34.39 7.90 16.72
C PHE A 254 -33.31 8.96 16.57
N LEU A 255 -33.60 10.21 16.95
CA LEU A 255 -32.63 11.30 16.90
C LEU A 255 -31.44 11.04 17.82
N ILE A 256 -31.66 10.57 19.04
CA ILE A 256 -30.57 10.24 19.97
C ILE A 256 -29.74 9.08 19.43
N GLY A 257 -30.36 7.98 18.98
CA GLY A 257 -29.66 6.80 18.47
C GLY A 257 -28.84 7.08 17.22
N CYS A 258 -29.34 7.92 16.30
CA CYS A 258 -28.62 8.23 15.05
C CYS A 258 -27.66 9.43 15.17
N SER A 259 -27.73 10.23 16.24
CA SER A 259 -26.91 11.44 16.39
C SER A 259 -25.40 11.21 16.35
N PRO A 260 -24.83 10.11 16.92
CA PRO A 260 -23.39 9.88 16.85
C PRO A 260 -22.89 9.73 15.42
N TRP A 261 -23.64 9.01 14.57
CA TRP A 261 -23.28 8.81 13.16
C TRP A 261 -23.45 10.07 12.32
N LEU A 262 -24.49 10.86 12.61
CA LEU A 262 -24.68 12.16 11.96
C LEU A 262 -23.54 13.12 12.30
N LEU A 263 -23.11 13.16 13.56
CA LEU A 263 -21.97 13.96 14.01
C LEU A 263 -20.66 13.51 13.37
N LEU A 264 -20.40 12.20 13.32
CA LEU A 264 -19.20 11.65 12.67
C LEU A 264 -19.19 11.92 11.16
N THR A 265 -20.35 11.83 10.51
CA THR A 265 -20.50 12.13 9.08
C THR A 265 -20.22 13.62 8.83
N ALA A 266 -20.82 14.51 9.62
CA ALA A 266 -20.59 15.96 9.51
C ALA A 266 -19.13 16.33 9.79
N TYR A 267 -18.53 15.75 10.84
CA TYR A 267 -17.11 15.95 11.17
C TYR A 267 -16.20 15.56 10.00
N ASN A 268 -16.42 14.39 9.40
CA ASN A 268 -15.60 13.92 8.27
C ASN A 268 -15.76 14.79 7.03
N LEU A 269 -16.99 15.24 6.73
CA LEU A 269 -17.28 16.16 5.63
C LEU A 269 -16.56 17.50 5.80
N ILE A 270 -16.59 18.08 7.01
CA ILE A 270 -16.04 19.42 7.28
C ILE A 270 -14.51 19.39 7.32
N ILE A 271 -13.90 18.40 7.97
CA ILE A 271 -12.46 18.44 8.29
C ILE A 271 -11.62 17.68 7.27
N THR A 272 -12.06 16.50 6.84
CA THR A 272 -11.18 15.60 6.08
C THR A 272 -11.39 15.67 4.57
N GLN A 273 -12.52 16.24 4.09
CA GLN A 273 -12.94 16.23 2.69
C GLN A 273 -12.87 14.83 2.01
N ARG A 274 -12.79 13.75 2.80
CA ARG A 274 -12.62 12.37 2.30
C ARG A 274 -13.98 11.71 2.07
N SER A 275 -14.27 11.38 0.82
CA SER A 275 -15.54 10.78 0.38
C SER A 275 -15.77 9.36 0.93
N VAL A 276 -14.71 8.56 1.04
CA VAL A 276 -14.82 7.12 1.39
C VAL A 276 -15.28 6.90 2.83
N ASN A 277 -14.70 7.62 3.80
CA ASN A 277 -15.08 7.49 5.22
C ASN A 277 -16.50 8.01 5.48
N THR A 278 -16.91 9.05 4.76
CA THR A 278 -18.26 9.61 4.82
C THR A 278 -19.31 8.59 4.40
N GLY A 279 -19.05 7.82 3.33
CA GLY A 279 -19.93 6.73 2.88
C GLY A 279 -20.05 5.61 3.91
N LEU A 280 -18.99 5.31 4.65
CA LEU A 280 -18.99 4.25 5.67
C LEU A 280 -19.81 4.64 6.90
N PHE A 281 -19.66 5.87 7.41
CA PHE A 281 -20.43 6.33 8.57
C PHE A 281 -21.92 6.49 8.27
N THR A 282 -22.27 6.94 7.06
CA THR A 282 -23.67 7.02 6.62
C THR A 282 -24.30 5.64 6.50
N LEU A 283 -23.57 4.65 5.97
CA LEU A 283 -24.03 3.26 5.89
C LEU A 283 -24.28 2.67 7.29
N ILE A 284 -23.36 2.84 8.24
CA ILE A 284 -23.54 2.32 9.59
C ILE A 284 -24.73 3.01 10.29
N GLY A 285 -24.85 4.33 10.16
CA GLY A 285 -26.00 5.06 10.68
C GLY A 285 -27.33 4.58 10.10
N PHE A 286 -27.36 4.24 8.81
CA PHE A 286 -28.55 3.68 8.15
C PHE A 286 -28.90 2.27 8.67
N ILE A 287 -27.88 1.42 8.90
CA ILE A 287 -28.08 0.09 9.50
C ILE A 287 -28.67 0.23 10.90
N GLU A 288 -28.11 1.10 11.75
CA GLU A 288 -28.66 1.34 13.08
C GLU A 288 -30.09 1.86 13.02
N PHE A 289 -30.37 2.86 12.18
CA PHE A 289 -31.73 3.37 11.96
C PHE A 289 -32.71 2.26 11.61
N THR A 290 -32.31 1.33 10.72
CA THR A 290 -33.13 0.19 10.31
C THR A 290 -33.41 -0.76 11.49
N ILE A 291 -32.38 -1.08 12.28
CA ILE A 291 -32.51 -1.93 13.48
C ILE A 291 -33.48 -1.27 14.48
N LEU A 292 -33.29 0.01 14.77
CA LEU A 292 -34.14 0.80 15.66
C LEU A 292 -35.60 0.77 15.21
N TYR A 293 -35.83 0.99 13.91
CA TYR A 293 -37.15 1.00 13.32
C TYR A 293 -37.85 -0.36 13.48
N VAL A 294 -37.16 -1.46 13.18
CA VAL A 294 -37.70 -2.81 13.31
C VAL A 294 -38.02 -3.16 14.77
N CYS A 295 -37.14 -2.81 15.71
CA CYS A 295 -37.37 -3.04 17.14
C CYS A 295 -38.63 -2.32 17.64
N LEU A 296 -38.77 -1.04 17.32
CA LEU A 296 -39.94 -0.24 17.74
C LEU A 296 -41.24 -0.73 17.09
N TYR A 297 -41.19 -1.14 15.82
CA TYR A 297 -42.36 -1.68 15.14
C TYR A 297 -42.84 -3.00 15.77
N ARG A 298 -41.91 -3.90 16.14
CA ARG A 298 -42.25 -5.12 16.88
C ARG A 298 -42.90 -4.81 18.23
N ILE A 299 -42.47 -3.74 18.90
CA ILE A 299 -43.02 -3.32 20.19
C ILE A 299 -44.43 -2.75 20.03
N LYS A 300 -44.68 -1.94 18.99
CA LYS A 300 -46.05 -1.50 18.61
C LYS A 300 -47.00 -2.68 18.53
N TYR A 301 -46.57 -3.73 17.84
CA TYR A 301 -47.39 -4.90 17.59
C TYR A 301 -47.70 -5.67 18.87
N LYS A 302 -46.73 -5.82 19.77
CA LYS A 302 -46.94 -6.43 21.10
C LYS A 302 -47.88 -5.59 21.98
N LEU A 303 -47.72 -4.27 21.97
CA LEU A 303 -48.56 -3.35 22.75
C LEU A 303 -50.02 -3.36 22.29
N LEU A 304 -50.27 -3.38 20.98
CA LEU A 304 -51.63 -3.45 20.43
C LEU A 304 -52.32 -4.81 20.67
N LYS A 305 -51.54 -5.89 20.79
CA LYS A 305 -52.05 -7.23 21.11
C LYS A 305 -52.27 -7.47 22.60
N GLY A 306 -51.94 -6.52 23.47
CA GLY A 306 -52.04 -6.69 24.92
C GLY A 306 -51.07 -7.73 25.50
N SER A 307 -50.06 -8.18 24.74
CA SER A 307 -49.18 -9.31 25.11
C SER A 307 -47.93 -8.90 25.91
N LEU A 308 -47.97 -7.73 26.56
CA LEU A 308 -46.86 -7.17 27.34
C LEU A 308 -47.17 -7.12 28.85
N LEU A 309 -48.29 -7.74 29.24
CA LEU A 309 -48.65 -8.11 30.61
C LEU A 309 -48.36 -9.60 30.82
#